data_AF-A0A023G0W0-F1
#
_entry.id   AF-A0A023G0W0-F1
#
_cell.length_a   1.000
_cell.length_b   1.000
_cell.length_c   1.000
_cell.angle_alpha   90.00
_cell.angle_beta   90.00
_cell.angle_gamma   90.00
#
_symmetry.space_group_name_H-M   'P 1'
#
loop_
_entity.id
_entity.type
_entity.pdbx_description
1 polymer ?
#
loop_
_entity_poly.entity_id
_entity_poly.type
_entity_poly.pdbx_seq_one_letter_code
_entity_poly.pdbx_strand_id
1 'polypeptide(L)'
;MVIAVLRRLNFLSCLMMLLHRWLLFTFAVLCTAKSLDKCGIFNCYGNYKDGSCDNVAEFRSCLARVAKECAGNIRYRYSESLLNKLNCSEETSMSNPAKETCIWRSGEPEEDWRQCSLYGDTHLRSFGGELQTCRAIGARPLVDNAYLAVQVTNSPFGN
;
A
#
# COMPACT_ATOMS: atom_id res chain seq x y z
N MET A 1 -62.40 -5.19 6.21
CA MET A 1 -61.35 -4.65 7.11
C MET A 1 -60.15 -5.57 7.28
N VAL A 2 -60.33 -6.90 7.40
CA VAL A 2 -59.26 -7.90 7.62
C VAL A 2 -58.22 -7.98 6.48
N ILE A 3 -58.64 -7.87 5.23
CA ILE A 3 -57.74 -7.95 4.04
C ILE A 3 -56.74 -6.78 4.00
N ALA A 4 -57.13 -5.59 4.46
CA ALA A 4 -56.25 -4.41 4.49
C ALA A 4 -55.18 -4.50 5.60
N VAL A 5 -55.47 -5.20 6.70
CA VAL A 5 -54.54 -5.43 7.81
C VAL A 5 -53.50 -6.48 7.43
N LEU A 6 -53.91 -7.58 6.76
CA LEU A 6 -53.00 -8.61 6.25
C LEU A 6 -52.04 -8.06 5.17
N ARG A 7 -52.51 -7.15 4.32
CA ARG A 7 -51.67 -6.46 3.31
C ARG A 7 -50.63 -5.52 3.96
N ARG A 8 -50.97 -4.89 5.09
CA ARG A 8 -50.03 -4.04 5.87
C ARG A 8 -48.97 -4.85 6.62
N LEU A 9 -49.31 -6.01 7.19
CA LEU A 9 -48.33 -6.89 7.84
C LEU A 9 -47.30 -7.47 6.85
N ASN A 10 -47.73 -7.87 5.65
CA ASN A 10 -46.81 -8.34 4.60
C ASN A 10 -45.90 -7.23 4.07
N PHE A 11 -46.38 -5.97 4.03
CA PHE A 11 -45.58 -4.83 3.61
C PHE A 11 -44.48 -4.46 4.62
N LEU A 12 -44.79 -4.46 5.92
CA LEU A 12 -43.79 -4.24 6.97
C LEU A 12 -42.74 -5.36 7.00
N SER A 13 -43.15 -6.62 6.83
CA SER A 13 -42.22 -7.76 6.77
C SER A 13 -41.24 -7.62 5.59
N CYS A 14 -41.74 -7.20 4.42
CA CYS A 14 -40.91 -6.97 3.25
C CYS A 14 -39.91 -5.81 3.45
N LEU A 15 -40.36 -4.70 4.06
CA LEU A 15 -39.51 -3.55 4.36
C LEU A 15 -38.39 -3.92 5.37
N MET A 16 -38.70 -4.73 6.38
CA MET A 16 -37.72 -5.22 7.35
C MET A 16 -36.68 -6.15 6.71
N MET A 17 -37.07 -7.02 5.78
CA MET A 17 -36.12 -7.87 5.05
C MET A 17 -35.19 -7.07 4.13
N LEU A 18 -35.71 -6.02 3.48
CA LEU A 18 -34.91 -5.14 2.64
C LEU A 18 -33.91 -4.32 3.47
N LEU A 19 -34.34 -3.79 4.62
CA LEU A 19 -33.46 -3.08 5.54
C LEU A 19 -32.38 -4.00 6.13
N HIS A 20 -32.72 -5.23 6.49
CA HIS A 20 -31.74 -6.20 6.99
C HIS A 20 -30.71 -6.58 5.93
N ARG A 21 -31.15 -6.82 4.68
CA ARG A 21 -30.23 -7.05 3.55
C ARG A 21 -29.33 -5.85 3.26
N TRP A 22 -29.86 -4.63 3.36
CA TRP A 22 -29.07 -3.41 3.19
C TRP A 22 -28.03 -3.23 4.32
N LEU A 23 -28.41 -3.53 5.56
CA LEU A 23 -27.49 -3.53 6.69
C LEU A 23 -26.39 -4.61 6.55
N LEU A 24 -26.74 -5.82 6.13
CA LEU A 24 -25.76 -6.88 5.87
C LEU A 24 -24.80 -6.51 4.73
N PHE A 25 -25.31 -5.88 3.68
CA PHE A 25 -24.50 -5.45 2.54
C PHE A 25 -23.55 -4.30 2.91
N THR A 26 -24.04 -3.31 3.66
CA THR A 26 -23.21 -2.19 4.16
C THR A 26 -22.13 -2.69 5.13
N PHE A 27 -22.46 -3.63 6.02
CA PHE A 27 -21.49 -4.26 6.91
C PHE A 27 -20.41 -5.04 6.15
N ALA A 28 -20.80 -5.82 5.13
CA ALA A 28 -19.85 -6.57 4.30
C ALA A 28 -18.90 -5.64 3.53
N VAL A 29 -19.41 -4.53 2.97
CA VAL A 29 -18.59 -3.52 2.27
C VAL A 29 -17.63 -2.81 3.23
N LEU A 30 -18.06 -2.53 4.46
CA LEU A 30 -17.18 -1.93 5.48
C LEU A 30 -16.06 -2.89 5.92
N CYS A 31 -16.36 -4.20 5.98
CA CYS A 31 -15.39 -5.22 6.39
C CYS A 31 -14.28 -5.46 5.35
N THR A 32 -14.53 -5.25 4.05
CA THR A 32 -13.51 -5.48 3.01
C THR A 32 -12.54 -4.30 2.81
N ALA A 33 -12.80 -3.14 3.42
CA ALA A 33 -12.01 -1.92 3.23
C ALA A 33 -10.81 -1.76 4.19
N LYS A 34 -10.57 -2.71 5.11
CA LYS A 34 -9.39 -2.63 5.98
C LYS A 34 -8.17 -3.16 5.22
N SER A 35 -7.32 -2.24 4.76
CA SER A 35 -5.92 -2.51 4.44
C SER A 35 -5.32 -3.28 5.61
N LEU A 36 -5.22 -4.61 5.48
CA LEU A 36 -4.77 -5.47 6.56
C LEU A 36 -3.29 -5.22 6.76
N ASP A 37 -2.98 -4.38 7.75
CA ASP A 37 -1.63 -4.18 8.25
C ASP A 37 -1.15 -5.47 8.92
N LYS A 38 -0.72 -6.43 8.10
CA LYS A 38 -0.31 -7.75 8.58
C LYS A 38 0.89 -7.69 9.52
N CYS A 39 1.77 -6.69 9.36
CA CYS A 39 3.03 -6.60 10.09
C CYS A 39 3.06 -5.46 11.14
N GLY A 40 1.99 -4.67 11.26
CA GLY A 40 1.84 -3.66 12.31
C GLY A 40 2.56 -2.34 12.05
N ILE A 41 2.98 -2.04 10.82
CA ILE A 41 3.72 -0.80 10.52
C ILE A 41 2.91 0.47 10.74
N PHE A 42 1.59 0.44 10.53
CA PHE A 42 0.76 1.62 10.71
C PHE A 42 0.73 2.09 12.17
N ASN A 43 1.01 1.21 13.13
CA ASN A 43 1.15 1.59 14.55
C ASN A 43 2.32 2.55 14.79
N CYS A 44 3.38 2.48 13.98
CA CYS A 44 4.52 3.40 14.11
C CYS A 44 4.17 4.83 13.67
N TYR A 45 3.16 4.98 12.82
CA TYR A 45 2.75 6.28 12.29
C TYR A 45 1.88 7.12 13.25
N GLY A 46 1.63 6.65 14.48
CA GLY A 46 0.72 7.34 15.41
C GLY A 46 1.10 8.79 15.71
N ASN A 47 2.39 9.07 15.93
CA ASN A 47 2.91 10.40 16.28
C ASN A 47 3.98 10.92 15.29
N TYR A 48 4.22 10.19 14.22
CA TYR A 48 5.25 10.51 13.23
C TYR A 48 4.64 10.93 11.91
N LYS A 49 5.16 12.04 11.36
CA LYS A 49 4.79 12.53 10.03
C LYS A 49 5.97 12.32 9.09
N ASP A 50 5.71 11.76 7.91
CA ASP A 50 6.75 11.55 6.89
C ASP A 50 7.49 12.87 6.61
N GLY A 51 8.82 12.84 6.72
CA GLY A 51 9.68 14.01 6.46
C GLY A 51 9.82 14.98 7.64
N SER A 52 9.17 14.74 8.78
CA SER A 52 9.40 15.50 10.02
C SER A 52 10.53 14.90 10.85
N CYS A 53 11.26 15.75 11.58
CA CYS A 53 12.19 15.32 12.62
C CYS A 53 11.52 15.14 13.99
N ASP A 54 10.26 15.56 14.13
CA ASP A 54 9.49 15.35 15.36
C ASP A 54 9.27 13.86 15.59
N ASN A 55 9.54 13.40 16.81
CA ASN A 55 9.36 12.01 17.22
C ASN A 55 10.11 10.99 16.34
N VAL A 56 11.13 11.42 15.59
CA VAL A 56 11.89 10.56 14.67
C VAL A 56 12.59 9.40 15.40
N ALA A 57 13.03 9.64 16.64
CA ALA A 57 13.63 8.62 17.50
C ALA A 57 12.61 7.55 17.92
N GLU A 58 11.41 7.96 18.31
CA GLU A 58 10.30 7.05 18.65
C GLU A 58 9.89 6.22 17.43
N PHE A 59 9.78 6.87 16.27
CA PHE A 59 9.46 6.20 15.01
C PHE A 59 10.52 5.17 14.62
N ARG A 60 11.82 5.53 14.69
CA ARG A 60 12.94 4.60 14.47
C ARG A 60 12.88 3.42 15.43
N SER A 61 12.61 3.66 16.71
CA SER A 61 12.49 2.60 17.70
C SER A 61 11.31 1.67 17.40
N CYS A 62 10.19 2.19 16.91
CA CYS A 62 9.04 1.38 16.52
C CYS A 62 9.34 0.51 15.30
N LEU A 63 9.96 1.10 14.25
CA LEU A 63 10.36 0.36 13.05
C LEU A 63 11.30 -0.80 13.38
N ALA A 64 12.27 -0.59 14.28
CA ALA A 64 13.18 -1.66 14.70
C ALA A 64 12.45 -2.86 15.34
N ARG A 65 11.33 -2.63 16.03
CA ARG A 65 10.53 -3.71 16.64
C ARG A 65 9.78 -4.53 15.59
N VAL A 66 9.25 -3.89 14.55
CA VAL A 66 8.49 -4.56 13.48
C VAL A 66 9.38 -5.06 12.34
N ALA A 67 10.69 -4.77 12.36
CA ALA A 67 11.63 -5.02 11.27
C ALA A 67 11.60 -6.45 10.73
N LYS A 68 11.56 -7.45 11.61
CA LYS A 68 11.54 -8.87 11.21
C LYS A 68 10.27 -9.25 10.45
N GLU A 69 9.13 -8.75 10.90
CA GLU A 69 7.82 -9.10 10.34
C GLU A 69 7.45 -8.23 9.13
N CYS A 70 7.93 -6.98 9.12
CA CYS A 70 7.71 -6.01 8.04
C CYS A 70 8.82 -5.97 6.98
N ALA A 71 9.78 -6.89 6.99
CA ALA A 71 10.93 -6.84 6.07
C ALA A 71 10.54 -6.75 4.57
N GLY A 72 9.45 -7.41 4.18
CA GLY A 72 8.86 -7.37 2.82
C GLY A 72 7.71 -6.38 2.67
N ASN A 73 7.45 -5.52 3.66
CA ASN A 73 6.41 -4.50 3.57
C ASN A 73 6.97 -3.25 2.87
N ILE A 74 6.35 -2.85 1.76
CA ILE A 74 6.79 -1.70 0.96
C ILE A 74 6.81 -0.41 1.78
N ARG A 75 5.82 -0.22 2.68
CA ARG A 75 5.76 0.95 3.56
C ARG A 75 6.95 0.96 4.52
N TYR A 76 7.36 -0.20 5.04
CA TYR A 76 8.50 -0.33 5.95
C TYR A 76 9.81 0.05 5.24
N ARG A 77 10.03 -0.51 4.06
CA ARG A 77 11.19 -0.19 3.22
C ARG A 77 11.23 1.28 2.84
N TYR A 78 10.07 1.86 2.51
CA TYR A 78 9.94 3.29 2.25
C TYR A 78 10.32 4.12 3.47
N SER A 79 9.80 3.77 4.66
CA SER A 79 10.12 4.47 5.91
C SER A 79 11.60 4.39 6.26
N GLU A 80 12.27 3.23 6.10
CA GLU A 80 13.71 3.10 6.29
C GLU A 80 14.50 3.99 5.32
N SER A 81 14.14 3.97 4.03
CA SER A 81 14.79 4.81 3.01
C SER A 81 14.62 6.30 3.32
N LEU A 82 13.43 6.69 3.79
CA LEU A 82 13.11 8.05 4.22
C LEU A 82 14.00 8.46 5.40
N LEU A 83 14.08 7.63 6.45
CA LEU A 83 14.88 7.90 7.65
C LEU A 83 16.38 7.97 7.41
N ASN A 84 16.89 7.21 6.45
CA ASN A 84 18.30 7.28 6.03
C ASN A 84 18.61 8.55 5.23
N LYS A 85 17.58 9.19 4.65
CA LYS A 85 17.71 10.48 3.95
C LYS A 85 17.46 11.67 4.86
N LEU A 86 16.75 11.49 5.97
CA LEU A 86 16.46 12.53 6.95
C LEU A 86 17.70 12.87 7.78
N ASN A 87 18.26 14.05 7.52
CA ASN A 87 19.30 14.66 8.36
C ASN A 87 18.66 15.43 9.51
N CYS A 88 18.07 14.71 10.45
CA CYS A 88 17.67 15.29 11.73
C CYS A 88 18.92 15.43 12.59
N SER A 89 19.56 16.61 12.54
CA SER A 89 20.67 16.93 13.42
C SER A 89 20.13 17.22 14.81
N GLU A 90 20.67 16.56 15.83
CA GLU A 90 20.99 17.28 17.07
C GLU A 90 22.34 17.96 16.81
N GLU A 91 22.53 19.21 17.23
CA GLU A 91 23.73 19.97 16.88
C GLU A 91 25.02 19.21 17.21
N THR A 92 25.73 18.73 16.19
CA THR A 92 27.20 18.72 16.13
C THR A 92 27.58 18.60 14.66
N SER A 93 28.15 19.68 14.15
CA SER A 93 28.80 19.76 12.85
C SER A 93 29.97 18.78 12.77
N MET A 94 29.84 17.76 11.93
CA MET A 94 30.97 17.23 11.18
C MET A 94 30.51 17.00 9.75
N SER A 95 31.28 17.54 8.81
CA SER A 95 31.09 17.42 7.38
C SER A 95 30.81 15.98 6.98
N ASN A 96 29.60 15.68 6.53
CA ASN A 96 29.39 14.43 5.81
C ASN A 96 30.23 14.51 4.53
N PRO A 97 31.21 13.60 4.31
CA PRO A 97 31.87 13.53 3.03
C PRO A 97 30.79 13.25 1.97
N ALA A 98 30.98 13.85 0.79
CA ALA A 98 30.05 13.76 -0.33
C ALA A 98 29.54 12.31 -0.46
N LYS A 99 28.22 12.18 -0.27
CA LYS A 99 27.46 10.93 -0.39
C LYS A 99 27.98 10.19 -1.62
N GLU A 100 28.67 9.07 -1.40
CA GLU A 100 29.10 8.21 -2.50
C GLU A 100 27.87 7.96 -3.36
N THR A 101 27.90 8.50 -4.57
CA THR A 101 26.91 8.19 -5.58
C THR A 101 27.04 6.70 -5.82
N CYS A 102 25.99 5.93 -5.53
CA CYS A 102 25.92 4.54 -5.94
C CYS A 102 25.91 4.51 -7.47
N ILE A 103 27.09 4.57 -8.07
CA ILE A 103 27.27 4.39 -9.50
C ILE A 103 27.16 2.89 -9.71
N TRP A 104 26.03 2.45 -10.27
CA TRP A 104 25.89 1.10 -10.78
C TRP A 104 26.89 0.95 -11.92
N ARG A 105 28.09 0.45 -11.60
CA ARG A 105 29.07 0.06 -12.60
C ARG A 105 28.55 -1.23 -13.21
N SER A 106 27.91 -1.12 -14.36
CA SER A 106 27.66 -2.27 -15.23
C SER A 106 29.04 -2.85 -15.60
N GLY A 107 29.50 -3.85 -14.86
CA GLY A 107 30.47 -4.78 -15.42
C GLY A 107 29.78 -5.43 -16.62
N GLU A 108 30.40 -5.32 -17.80
CA GLU A 108 29.91 -5.72 -19.13
C GLU A 108 29.11 -7.03 -19.22
N PRO A 109 28.29 -7.27 -20.28
CA PRO A 109 28.00 -6.41 -21.43
C PRO A 109 26.57 -5.83 -21.42
N GLU A 110 26.28 -4.99 -22.41
CA GLU A 110 25.01 -4.31 -22.76
C GLU A 110 23.76 -5.21 -22.90
N GLU A 111 23.84 -6.52 -22.60
CA GLU A 111 22.87 -7.53 -23.03
C GLU A 111 21.95 -8.11 -21.95
N ASP A 112 22.16 -7.83 -20.66
CA ASP A 112 21.30 -8.41 -19.58
C ASP A 112 20.42 -7.39 -18.84
N TRP A 113 20.10 -6.26 -19.50
CA TRP A 113 19.05 -5.37 -18.99
C TRP A 113 17.68 -5.96 -19.32
N ARG A 114 16.88 -6.21 -18.29
CA ARG A 114 15.49 -6.64 -18.44
C ARG A 114 14.56 -5.46 -18.24
N GLN A 115 13.61 -5.31 -19.15
CA GLN A 115 12.61 -4.25 -19.09
C GLN A 115 11.27 -4.81 -18.63
N CYS A 116 10.70 -4.22 -17.58
CA CYS A 116 9.30 -4.40 -17.21
C CYS A 116 8.57 -3.08 -17.43
N SER A 117 7.39 -3.13 -18.02
CA SER A 117 6.60 -1.93 -18.29
C SER A 117 5.11 -2.18 -18.18
N LEU A 118 4.39 -1.19 -17.69
CA LEU A 118 2.94 -1.21 -17.53
C LEU A 118 2.36 -0.03 -18.33
N TYR A 119 1.44 -0.33 -19.25
CA TYR A 119 0.80 0.66 -20.11
C TYR A 119 -0.72 0.52 -20.02
N GLY A 120 -1.39 1.65 -19.76
CA GLY A 120 -2.81 1.64 -19.43
C GLY A 120 -3.10 0.86 -18.13
N ASP A 121 -4.35 0.47 -17.93
CA ASP A 121 -4.80 -0.25 -16.74
C ASP A 121 -4.84 -1.78 -16.93
N THR A 122 -4.45 -2.29 -18.10
CA THR A 122 -4.44 -3.73 -18.39
C THR A 122 -3.14 -4.30 -18.95
N HIS A 123 -2.29 -3.56 -19.65
CA HIS A 123 -1.17 -4.18 -20.38
C HIS A 123 0.14 -4.14 -19.59
N LEU A 124 0.64 -5.31 -19.21
CA LEU A 124 1.91 -5.52 -18.52
C LEU A 124 2.88 -6.28 -19.42
N ARG A 125 4.10 -5.77 -19.57
CA ARG A 125 5.25 -6.51 -20.08
C ARG A 125 6.13 -6.94 -18.91
N SER A 126 6.29 -8.24 -18.70
CA SER A 126 7.12 -8.78 -17.61
C SER A 126 8.63 -8.64 -17.92
N PHE A 127 9.48 -8.84 -16.93
CA PHE A 127 10.93 -8.90 -17.13
C PHE A 127 11.37 -10.04 -18.07
N GLY A 128 10.54 -11.08 -18.25
CA GLY A 128 10.78 -12.15 -19.23
C GLY A 128 10.34 -11.77 -20.65
N GLY A 129 9.81 -10.57 -20.85
CA GLY A 129 9.30 -10.09 -22.14
C GLY A 129 7.86 -10.52 -22.46
N GLU A 130 7.22 -11.30 -21.59
CA GLU A 130 5.84 -11.75 -21.76
C GLU A 130 4.86 -10.58 -21.66
N LEU A 131 3.88 -10.56 -22.56
CA LEU A 131 2.78 -9.61 -22.53
C LEU A 131 1.57 -10.22 -21.84
N GLN A 132 1.06 -9.54 -20.83
CA GLN A 132 -0.10 -9.93 -20.05
C GLN A 132 -1.13 -8.81 -20.11
N THR A 133 -2.40 -9.17 -20.26
CA THR A 133 -3.52 -8.23 -20.20
C THR A 133 -4.35 -8.54 -18.96
N CYS A 134 -4.04 -7.86 -17.86
CA CYS A 134 -4.63 -8.11 -16.55
C CYS A 134 -5.39 -6.87 -16.06
N ARG A 135 -6.72 -6.98 -15.94
CA ARG A 135 -7.52 -5.96 -15.24
C ARG A 135 -7.38 -6.15 -13.73
N ALA A 136 -6.40 -5.47 -13.16
CA ALA A 136 -6.11 -5.55 -11.73
C ALA A 136 -6.47 -4.24 -11.04
N ILE A 137 -7.63 -4.20 -10.38
CA ILE A 137 -8.12 -3.02 -9.63
C ILE A 137 -7.43 -2.96 -8.26
N GLY A 138 -7.13 -1.75 -7.80
CA GLY A 138 -6.51 -1.50 -6.51
C GLY A 138 -4.98 -1.48 -6.56
N ALA A 139 -4.39 -1.38 -5.37
CA ALA A 139 -2.96 -1.22 -5.18
C ALA A 139 -2.24 -2.58 -5.14
N ARG A 140 -1.13 -2.71 -5.88
CA ARG A 140 -0.37 -3.98 -6.01
C ARG A 140 1.10 -3.74 -6.35
N PRO A 141 2.02 -4.62 -5.90
CA PRO A 141 3.44 -4.53 -6.24
C PRO A 141 3.67 -4.91 -7.71
N LEU A 142 4.46 -4.10 -8.41
CA LEU A 142 4.98 -4.40 -9.75
C LEU A 142 6.42 -4.93 -9.66
N VAL A 143 7.22 -4.33 -8.77
CA VAL A 143 8.56 -4.80 -8.41
C VAL A 143 8.63 -4.76 -6.89
N ASP A 144 9.06 -5.84 -6.25
CA ASP A 144 9.32 -5.87 -4.82
C ASP A 144 10.49 -6.81 -4.56
N ASN A 145 11.69 -6.24 -4.50
CA ASN A 145 12.92 -6.99 -4.24
C ASN A 145 13.80 -6.25 -3.22
N ALA A 146 14.97 -6.82 -2.90
CA ALA A 146 15.88 -6.25 -1.91
C ALA A 146 16.40 -4.84 -2.24
N TYR A 147 16.31 -4.42 -3.51
CA TYR A 147 16.93 -3.20 -4.04
C TYR A 147 15.91 -2.14 -4.49
N LEU A 148 14.76 -2.56 -5.01
CA LEU A 148 13.75 -1.68 -5.59
C LEU A 148 12.34 -2.19 -5.27
N ALA A 149 11.48 -1.28 -4.83
CA ALA A 149 10.04 -1.49 -4.69
C ALA A 149 9.28 -0.49 -5.56
N VAL A 150 8.40 -1.01 -6.43
CA VAL A 150 7.51 -0.25 -7.31
C VAL A 150 6.09 -0.76 -7.08
N GLN A 151 5.19 0.15 -6.70
CA GLN A 151 3.77 -0.16 -6.47
C GLN A 151 2.90 0.64 -7.43
N VAL A 152 1.87 -0.01 -7.97
CA VAL A 152 0.90 0.61 -8.88
C VAL A 152 -0.50 0.49 -8.31
N THR A 153 -1.33 1.52 -8.53
CA THR A 153 -2.74 1.52 -8.13
C THR A 153 -3.59 1.81 -9.34
N ASN A 154 -4.50 0.90 -9.71
CA ASN A 154 -5.43 1.11 -10.80
C ASN A 154 -6.84 1.30 -10.25
N SER A 155 -7.57 2.25 -10.82
CA SER A 155 -9.01 2.43 -10.63
C SER A 155 -9.76 2.04 -11.91
N PRO A 156 -11.01 1.58 -11.83
CA PRO A 156 -11.82 1.39 -13.01
C PRO A 156 -11.98 2.72 -13.78
N PHE A 157 -11.89 2.66 -15.09
CA PHE A 157 -12.19 3.77 -15.99
C PHE A 157 -13.69 3.71 -16.38
N GLY A 158 -14.44 4.79 -16.13
CA GLY A 158 -15.87 4.91 -16.45
C GLY A 158 -16.78 4.98 -15.22
N ASN A 159 -17.67 5.97 -15.21
CA ASN A 159 -18.73 6.18 -14.20
C ASN A 159 -19.88 5.18 -14.36
#